data_AF-A0A518AUQ6-F1
#
_entry.id   AF-A0A518AUQ6-F1
#
_cell.length_a   1.000
_cell.length_b   1.000
_cell.length_c   1.000
_cell.angle_alpha   90.00
_cell.angle_beta   90.00
_cell.angle_gamma   90.00
#
_symmetry.space_group_name_H-M   'P 1'
#
loop_
_entity.id
_entity.type
_entity.pdbx_description
1 polymer ?
#
loop_
_entity_poly.entity_id
_entity_poly.type
_entity_poly.pdbx_seq_one_letter_code
_entity_poly.pdbx_strand_id
1 'polypeptide(L)'
;MLDPGDPMVDLLERDKRYKFDAYLFVFDALHYGQTRLDMGKPYAPEEPTDLEDFENLEDQIEHHVSGQDLCEAIRQFALEQYGLMARAVLADWGIRSTGDFGNIVFNLIDIKKMKKTEHDRREDFENVYDFDQAFRQEFKFSAYDPKRGI
;
A
#
# COMPACT_ATOMS: atom_id res chain seq x y z
N MET A 1 9.87 -2.91 19.84
CA MET A 1 9.03 -2.27 20.87
C MET A 1 8.91 -0.82 20.45
N LEU A 2 7.69 -0.30 20.31
CA LEU A 2 7.50 1.12 19.97
C LEU A 2 7.87 1.95 21.19
N ASP A 3 8.57 3.07 20.98
CA ASP A 3 8.90 3.99 22.06
C ASP A 3 7.61 4.69 22.54
N PRO A 4 7.47 5.02 23.83
CA PRO A 4 6.27 5.66 24.38
C PRO A 4 5.93 7.05 23.79
N GLY A 5 6.82 7.63 22.98
CA GLY A 5 6.60 8.87 22.25
C GLY A 5 6.50 8.68 20.73
N ASP A 6 6.43 7.44 20.24
CA ASP A 6 6.22 7.17 18.82
C ASP A 6 4.78 7.53 18.44
N PRO A 7 4.55 8.40 17.44
CA PRO A 7 3.21 8.73 16.94
C PRO A 7 2.35 7.51 16.55
N MET A 8 2.97 6.35 16.30
CA MET A 8 2.28 5.09 16.09
C MET A 8 1.50 4.62 17.33
N VAL A 9 1.98 4.88 18.55
CA VAL A 9 1.28 4.49 19.78
C VAL A 9 -0.06 5.23 19.88
N ASP A 10 -0.03 6.55 19.75
CA ASP A 10 -1.24 7.39 19.76
C ASP A 10 -2.21 6.98 18.64
N LEU A 11 -1.68 6.64 17.45
CA LEU A 11 -2.50 6.19 16.33
C LEU A 11 -3.24 4.89 16.65
N LEU A 12 -2.56 3.90 17.23
CA LEU A 12 -3.15 2.60 17.57
C LEU A 12 -4.17 2.72 18.71
N GLU A 13 -4.02 3.70 19.59
CA GLU A 13 -5.04 4.00 20.60
C GLU A 13 -6.28 4.68 19.99
N ARG A 14 -6.06 5.58 19.00
CA ARG A 14 -7.09 6.35 18.31
C ARG A 14 -7.93 5.51 17.36
N ASP A 15 -7.30 4.67 16.54
CA ASP A 15 -7.97 3.84 15.54
C ASP A 15 -7.71 2.34 15.76
N LYS A 16 -8.63 1.73 16.52
CA LYS A 16 -8.55 0.31 16.89
C LYS A 16 -9.07 -0.65 15.81
N ARG A 17 -9.47 -0.13 14.65
CA ARG A 17 -9.96 -0.97 13.54
C ARG A 17 -8.83 -1.80 12.93
N TYR A 18 -7.60 -1.28 12.96
CA TYR A 18 -6.44 -1.89 12.32
C TYR A 18 -5.38 -2.27 13.36
N LYS A 19 -4.77 -3.44 13.19
CA LYS A 19 -3.61 -3.85 14.00
C LYS A 19 -2.35 -3.14 13.54
N PHE A 20 -1.32 -3.11 14.38
CA PHE A 20 -0.01 -2.54 14.01
C PHE A 20 0.55 -3.17 12.72
N ASP A 21 0.38 -4.48 12.56
CA ASP A 21 0.82 -5.23 11.38
C ASP A 21 0.20 -4.70 10.07
N ALA A 22 -1.04 -4.20 10.10
CA ALA A 22 -1.67 -3.61 8.91
C ALA A 22 -0.92 -2.34 8.44
N TYR A 23 -0.44 -1.52 9.36
CA TYR A 23 0.31 -0.31 9.02
C TYR A 23 1.68 -0.64 8.45
N LEU A 24 2.40 -1.59 9.07
CA LEU A 24 3.68 -2.07 8.55
C LEU A 24 3.52 -2.68 7.15
N PHE A 25 2.50 -3.51 6.98
CA PHE A 25 2.24 -4.18 5.72
C PHE A 25 1.97 -3.20 4.58
N VAL A 26 1.24 -2.10 4.84
CA VAL A 26 1.01 -1.05 3.83
C VAL A 26 2.31 -0.31 3.46
N PHE A 27 3.20 -0.07 4.42
CA PHE A 27 4.54 0.48 4.11
C PHE A 27 5.35 -0.46 3.22
N ASP A 28 5.40 -1.74 3.58
CA ASP A 28 6.16 -2.74 2.82
C ASP A 28 5.60 -2.89 1.41
N ALA A 29 4.27 -2.87 1.26
CA ALA A 29 3.61 -2.91 -0.04
C ALA A 29 3.85 -1.65 -0.89
N LEU A 30 3.91 -0.47 -0.29
CA LEU A 30 4.30 0.76 -0.98
C LEU A 30 5.73 0.67 -1.51
N HIS A 31 6.67 0.22 -0.66
CA HIS A 31 8.05 0.01 -1.06
C HIS A 31 8.18 -1.05 -2.17
N TYR A 32 7.41 -2.13 -2.07
CA TYR A 32 7.30 -3.15 -3.12
C TYR A 32 6.83 -2.56 -4.45
N GLY A 33 5.78 -1.72 -4.44
CA GLY A 33 5.28 -1.02 -5.62
C GLY A 33 6.35 -0.13 -6.26
N GLN A 34 6.99 0.70 -5.45
CA GLN A 34 8.02 1.64 -5.91
C GLN A 34 9.25 0.94 -6.51
N THR A 35 9.74 -0.13 -5.87
CA THR A 35 11.00 -0.76 -6.27
C THR A 35 10.82 -1.86 -7.30
N ARG A 36 9.74 -2.64 -7.21
CA ARG A 36 9.60 -3.90 -7.95
C ARG A 36 8.62 -3.81 -9.10
N LEU A 37 7.62 -2.93 -8.98
CA LEU A 37 6.64 -2.67 -10.02
C LEU A 37 6.93 -1.38 -10.80
N ASP A 38 8.02 -0.67 -10.45
CA ASP A 38 8.38 0.64 -11.01
C ASP A 38 7.20 1.62 -10.95
N MET A 39 6.41 1.52 -9.87
CA MET A 39 5.25 2.37 -9.65
C MET A 39 5.69 3.69 -9.02
N GLY A 40 5.13 4.78 -9.52
CA GLY A 40 5.31 6.09 -8.97
C GLY A 40 5.82 7.06 -10.02
N LYS A 41 5.01 8.07 -10.32
CA LYS A 41 5.44 9.12 -11.24
C LYS A 41 6.29 10.13 -10.48
N PRO A 42 7.33 10.71 -11.11
CA PRO A 42 7.98 11.88 -10.53
C PRO A 42 6.91 12.97 -10.36
N TYR A 43 6.55 13.27 -9.12
CA TYR A 43 5.68 14.39 -8.81
C TYR A 43 6.58 15.62 -8.71
N ALA A 44 6.65 16.41 -9.77
CA ALA A 44 7.20 17.75 -9.68
C ALA A 44 6.07 18.67 -9.19
N PRO A 45 6.24 19.41 -8.08
CA PRO A 45 5.29 20.45 -7.68
C PRO A 45 5.01 21.40 -8.87
N GLU A 46 3.75 21.78 -9.09
CA GLU A 46 3.38 22.53 -10.30
C GLU A 46 4.06 23.91 -10.39
N GLU A 47 4.46 24.52 -9.28
CA GLU A 47 5.53 25.55 -9.22
C GLU A 47 6.18 25.54 -7.82
N PRO A 48 7.50 25.81 -7.69
CA PRO A 48 8.14 25.96 -6.38
C PRO A 48 7.53 27.14 -5.65
N THR A 49 6.96 26.89 -4.47
CA THR A 49 6.26 27.93 -3.71
C THR A 49 7.22 28.93 -3.08
N ASP A 50 8.45 28.51 -2.80
CA ASP A 50 9.48 29.34 -2.15
C ASP A 50 10.90 29.12 -2.74
N LEU A 51 11.82 30.06 -2.48
CA LEU A 51 13.23 29.98 -2.93
C LEU A 51 13.98 28.75 -2.37
N GLU A 52 13.53 28.20 -1.24
CA GLU A 52 14.08 26.98 -0.63
C GLU A 52 13.67 25.71 -1.39
N ASP A 53 12.51 25.71 -2.08
CA ASP A 53 12.05 24.59 -2.90
C ASP A 53 12.91 24.40 -4.16
N PHE A 54 13.42 25.51 -4.72
CA PHE A 54 14.29 25.49 -5.91
C PHE A 54 15.62 24.77 -5.67
N GLU A 55 16.20 24.86 -4.47
CA GLU A 55 17.45 24.17 -4.13
C GLU A 55 17.27 22.69 -3.81
N ASN A 56 16.04 22.26 -3.47
CA ASN A 56 15.71 20.87 -3.08
C ASN A 56 14.95 20.09 -4.18
N LEU A 57 14.86 20.61 -5.40
CA LEU A 57 14.11 19.98 -6.50
C LEU A 57 14.53 18.53 -6.78
N GLU A 58 15.80 18.17 -6.57
CA GLU A 58 16.30 16.79 -6.75
C GLU A 58 15.89 15.86 -5.60
N ASP A 59 15.81 16.37 -4.36
CA ASP A 59 15.34 15.62 -3.17
C ASP A 59 13.80 15.53 -3.11
N GLN A 60 13.10 16.40 -3.85
CA GLN A 60 11.64 16.49 -3.90
C GLN A 60 10.99 15.62 -4.98
N ILE A 61 11.76 14.90 -5.81
CA ILE A 61 11.20 13.89 -6.71
C ILE A 61 10.83 12.66 -5.88
N GLU A 62 9.79 12.79 -5.06
CA GLU A 62 9.14 11.66 -4.44
C GLU A 62 8.31 10.95 -5.51
N HIS A 63 8.57 9.65 -5.67
CA HIS A 63 7.78 8.78 -6.55
C HIS A 63 6.40 8.58 -5.94
N HIS A 64 5.47 9.44 -6.35
CA HIS A 64 4.09 9.41 -5.88
C HIS A 64 3.34 8.25 -6.54
N VAL A 65 2.86 7.32 -5.71
CA VAL A 65 2.04 6.18 -6.13
C VAL A 65 0.58 6.52 -5.90
N SER A 66 -0.25 6.42 -6.94
CA SER A 66 -1.69 6.67 -6.84
C SER A 66 -2.36 5.67 -5.90
N GLY A 67 -3.53 6.01 -5.36
CA GLY A 67 -4.28 5.10 -4.49
C GLY A 67 -4.62 3.75 -5.16
N GLN A 68 -4.94 3.79 -6.45
CA GLN A 68 -5.25 2.59 -7.24
C GLN A 68 -4.00 1.73 -7.50
N ASP A 69 -2.88 2.36 -7.83
CA ASP A 69 -1.60 1.65 -8.01
C ASP A 69 -1.14 1.02 -6.70
N LEU A 70 -1.29 1.73 -5.58
CA LEU A 70 -0.97 1.19 -4.26
C LEU A 70 -1.88 0.02 -3.89
N CYS A 71 -3.18 0.09 -4.19
CA CYS A 71 -4.09 -1.05 -3.99
C CYS A 71 -3.62 -2.29 -4.75
N GLU A 72 -3.16 -2.12 -5.99
CA GLU A 72 -2.66 -3.21 -6.83
C GLU A 72 -1.31 -3.74 -6.32
N ALA A 73 -0.39 -2.87 -5.92
CA ALA A 73 0.86 -3.26 -5.27
C ALA A 73 0.59 -4.08 -4.00
N ILE A 74 -0.36 -3.64 -3.17
CA ILE A 74 -0.81 -4.37 -1.98
C ILE A 74 -1.38 -5.75 -2.35
N ARG A 75 -2.21 -5.83 -3.41
CA ARG A 75 -2.78 -7.10 -3.86
C ARG A 75 -1.69 -8.10 -4.24
N GLN A 76 -0.75 -7.68 -5.07
CA GLN A 76 0.35 -8.53 -5.54
C GLN A 76 1.27 -8.92 -4.38
N PHE A 77 1.61 -7.96 -3.52
CA PHE A 77 2.44 -8.20 -2.35
C PHE A 77 1.78 -9.19 -1.38
N ALA A 78 0.49 -9.04 -1.08
CA ALA A 78 -0.24 -9.97 -0.22
C ALA A 78 -0.26 -11.40 -0.78
N LEU A 79 -0.44 -11.55 -2.09
CA LEU A 79 -0.43 -12.85 -2.77
C LEU A 79 0.98 -13.46 -2.78
N GLU A 80 2.03 -12.65 -2.96
CA GLU A 80 3.42 -13.12 -2.93
C GLU A 80 3.82 -13.59 -1.53
N GLN A 81 3.42 -12.87 -0.47
CA GLN A 81 3.80 -13.19 0.91
C GLN A 81 2.96 -14.32 1.51
N TYR A 82 1.64 -14.35 1.23
CA TYR A 82 0.70 -15.21 1.97
C TYR A 82 -0.10 -16.15 1.07
N GLY A 83 -0.04 -16.00 -0.25
CA GLY A 83 -0.77 -16.84 -1.20
C GLY A 83 -2.26 -16.93 -0.85
N LEU A 84 -2.75 -18.17 -0.70
CA LEU A 84 -4.15 -18.46 -0.35
C LEU A 84 -4.59 -17.89 1.00
N MET A 85 -3.66 -17.59 1.89
CA MET A 85 -3.95 -17.04 3.22
C MET A 85 -4.03 -15.51 3.23
N ALA A 86 -3.72 -14.83 2.12
CA ALA A 86 -3.71 -13.37 2.03
C ALA A 86 -4.97 -12.73 2.61
N ARG A 87 -6.15 -13.17 2.17
CA ARG A 87 -7.44 -12.66 2.67
C ARG A 87 -7.63 -12.88 4.17
N ALA A 88 -7.23 -14.03 4.70
CA ALA A 88 -7.40 -14.36 6.11
C ALA A 88 -6.46 -13.52 6.99
N VAL A 89 -5.21 -13.34 6.56
CA VAL A 89 -4.21 -12.52 7.24
C VAL A 89 -4.65 -11.05 7.26
N LEU A 90 -5.03 -10.49 6.11
CA LEU A 90 -5.54 -9.12 6.02
C LEU A 90 -6.77 -8.92 6.92
N ALA A 91 -7.71 -9.86 6.91
CA ALA A 91 -8.90 -9.80 7.74
C ALA A 91 -8.60 -9.87 9.25
N ASP A 92 -7.58 -10.64 9.66
CA ASP A 92 -7.10 -10.67 11.05
C ASP A 92 -6.51 -9.32 11.47
N TRP A 93 -5.87 -8.60 10.55
CA TRP A 93 -5.34 -7.25 10.80
C TRP A 93 -6.38 -6.14 10.69
N GLY A 94 -7.64 -6.49 10.41
CA GLY A 94 -8.76 -5.55 10.31
C GLY A 94 -9.01 -5.01 8.90
N ILE A 95 -8.27 -5.47 7.89
CA ILE A 95 -8.41 -5.05 6.50
C ILE A 95 -9.37 -5.99 5.78
N ARG A 96 -10.47 -5.44 5.25
CA ARG A 96 -11.55 -6.21 4.60
C ARG A 96 -11.91 -5.70 3.21
N SER A 97 -11.53 -4.47 2.87
CA SER A 97 -11.74 -3.89 1.55
C SER A 97 -10.56 -3.00 1.15
N THR A 98 -10.57 -2.54 -0.11
CA THR A 98 -9.56 -1.59 -0.58
C THR A 98 -9.66 -0.24 0.14
N GLY A 99 -10.88 0.16 0.56
CA GLY A 99 -11.09 1.38 1.36
C GLY A 99 -10.38 1.36 2.71
N ASP A 100 -10.14 0.18 3.27
CA ASP A 100 -9.33 0.05 4.49
C ASP A 100 -7.87 0.43 4.26
N PHE A 101 -7.31 0.18 3.08
CA PHE A 101 -5.98 0.67 2.73
C PHE A 101 -5.94 2.19 2.71
N GLY A 102 -6.96 2.84 2.13
CA GLY A 102 -7.10 4.30 2.16
C GLY A 102 -7.17 4.83 3.58
N ASN A 103 -7.94 4.18 4.47
CA ASN A 103 -8.00 4.58 5.87
C ASN A 103 -6.65 4.47 6.57
N ILE A 104 -5.89 3.41 6.31
CA ILE A 104 -4.54 3.21 6.84
C ILE A 104 -3.57 4.28 6.32
N VAL A 105 -3.57 4.54 5.00
CA VAL A 105 -2.72 5.56 4.38
C VAL A 105 -3.00 6.94 4.96
N PHE A 106 -4.26 7.34 5.07
CA PHE A 106 -4.61 8.65 5.64
C PHE A 106 -4.33 8.73 7.14
N ASN A 107 -4.46 7.63 7.89
CA ASN A 107 -4.00 7.57 9.27
C ASN A 107 -2.49 7.86 9.38
N LEU A 108 -1.68 7.32 8.46
CA LEU A 108 -0.23 7.57 8.41
C LEU A 108 0.10 8.99 7.97
N ILE A 109 -0.71 9.59 7.09
CA ILE A 109 -0.60 11.00 6.71
C ILE A 109 -0.88 11.91 7.91
N ASP A 110 -1.92 11.62 8.70
CA ASP A 110 -2.29 12.43 9.87
C ASP A 110 -1.14 12.54 10.89
N ILE A 111 -0.38 11.46 11.06
CA ILE A 111 0.79 11.41 11.96
C ILE A 111 2.11 11.76 11.26
N LYS A 112 2.04 12.29 10.03
CA LYS A 112 3.19 12.75 9.22
C LYS A 112 4.21 11.66 8.88
N LYS A 113 3.81 10.38 8.87
CA LYS A 113 4.64 9.26 8.44
C LYS A 113 4.55 9.00 6.92
N MET A 114 3.52 9.56 6.27
CA MET A 114 3.37 9.61 4.81
C MET A 114 2.99 11.02 4.37
N LYS A 115 3.33 11.40 3.14
CA LYS A 115 2.88 12.64 2.51
C LYS A 115 1.75 12.35 1.53
N LYS A 116 0.86 13.33 1.35
CA LYS A 116 -0.21 13.30 0.36
C LYS A 116 0.03 14.41 -0.66
N THR A 117 -0.46 14.21 -1.88
CA THR A 117 -0.64 15.27 -2.87
C THR A 117 -2.00 15.97 -2.66
N GLU A 118 -2.25 17.04 -3.41
CA GLU A 118 -3.57 17.70 -3.42
C GLU A 118 -4.66 16.85 -4.08
N HIS A 119 -4.26 15.92 -4.95
CA HIS A 119 -5.18 15.08 -5.70
C HIS A 119 -5.56 13.80 -4.95
N ASP A 120 -4.79 13.40 -3.93
CA ASP A 120 -5.05 12.19 -3.17
C ASP A 120 -6.33 12.27 -2.34
N ARG A 121 -7.21 11.32 -2.56
CA ARG A 121 -8.50 11.19 -1.90
C ARG A 121 -8.68 9.81 -1.31
N ARG A 122 -9.43 9.69 -0.21
CA ARG A 122 -9.76 8.37 0.38
C ARG A 122 -10.56 7.53 -0.62
N GLU A 123 -11.36 8.21 -1.42
CA GLU A 123 -12.18 7.68 -2.51
C GLU A 123 -11.36 6.96 -3.58
N ASP A 124 -10.07 7.29 -3.74
CA ASP A 124 -9.18 6.59 -4.69
C ASP A 124 -8.94 5.13 -4.32
N PHE A 125 -9.25 4.76 -3.07
CA PHE A 125 -9.12 3.42 -2.53
C PHE A 125 -10.45 2.68 -2.49
N GLU A 126 -11.58 3.33 -2.77
CA GLU A 126 -12.90 2.70 -2.62
C GLU A 126 -13.22 1.78 -3.80
N ASN A 127 -13.58 0.52 -3.50
CA ASN A 127 -14.00 -0.48 -4.47
C ASN A 127 -13.05 -0.68 -5.68
N VAL A 128 -11.73 -0.54 -5.50
CA VAL A 128 -10.74 -0.74 -6.57
C VAL A 128 -10.75 -2.19 -7.06
N TYR A 129 -10.94 -3.14 -6.15
CA TYR A 129 -11.24 -4.54 -6.46
C TYR A 129 -12.01 -5.20 -5.32
N ASP A 130 -12.69 -6.29 -5.65
CA ASP A 130 -13.33 -7.17 -4.69
C ASP A 130 -12.31 -8.17 -4.10
N PHE A 131 -12.19 -8.20 -2.77
CA PHE A 131 -11.23 -9.06 -2.06
C PHE A 131 -11.48 -10.55 -2.29
N ASP A 132 -12.76 -10.94 -2.41
CA ASP A 132 -13.10 -12.33 -2.65
C ASP A 132 -12.58 -12.77 -4.02
N GLN A 133 -12.72 -11.96 -5.06
CA GLN A 133 -12.17 -12.27 -6.37
C GLN A 133 -10.64 -12.13 -6.41
N ALA A 134 -10.10 -11.05 -5.84
CA ALA A 134 -8.69 -10.70 -5.91
C ALA A 134 -7.75 -11.72 -5.25
N PHE A 135 -8.21 -12.36 -4.18
CA PHE A 135 -7.44 -13.34 -3.41
C PHE A 135 -7.89 -14.79 -3.62
N ARG A 136 -8.85 -15.03 -4.52
CA ARG A 136 -9.12 -16.38 -5.04
C ARG A 136 -8.07 -16.71 -6.09
N GLN A 137 -7.22 -17.70 -5.84
CA GLN A 137 -6.46 -18.33 -6.92
C GLN A 137 -7.39 -19.24 -7.73
N GLU A 138 -7.46 -19.01 -9.04
CA GLU A 138 -7.78 -20.10 -9.96
C GLU A 138 -6.64 -21.12 -9.89
N PHE A 139 -6.94 -22.33 -9.42
CA PHE A 139 -6.01 -23.45 -9.44
C PHE A 139 -5.71 -23.81 -10.90
N LYS A 140 -4.70 -23.16 -11.52
CA LYS A 140 -4.20 -23.57 -12.82
C LYS A 140 -3.35 -24.82 -12.63
N PHE A 141 -3.99 -25.98 -12.70
CA PHE A 141 -3.28 -27.23 -12.94
C PHE A 141 -2.55 -27.10 -14.28
N SER A 142 -1.24 -26.85 -14.24
CA SER A 142 -0.39 -27.27 -15.34
C SER A 142 -0.38 -28.79 -15.27
N ALA A 143 -1.28 -29.42 -16.01
CA ALA A 143 -1.22 -30.86 -16.22
C ALA A 143 0.17 -31.16 -16.80
N TYR A 144 0.96 -31.91 -16.03
CA TYR A 144 2.21 -32.50 -16.49
C TYR A 144 1.95 -33.16 -17.85
N ASP A 145 2.57 -32.65 -18.92
CA ASP A 145 2.55 -33.27 -20.24
C ASP A 145 3.63 -34.37 -20.27
N PRO A 146 3.27 -35.66 -20.26
CA PRO A 146 4.23 -36.75 -20.24
C PRO A 146 5.01 -36.90 -21.56
N LYS A 147 4.72 -36.11 -22.60
CA LYS A 147 5.29 -36.29 -23.95
C LYS A 147 6.59 -35.53 -24.23
N ARG A 148 7.20 -34.88 -23.23
CA ARG A 148 8.54 -34.25 -23.37
C ARG A 148 9.71 -35.12 -22.91
N GLY A 149 9.56 -36.44 -23.03
CA GLY A 149 10.68 -37.38 -22.94
C GLY A 149 10.57 -38.40 -24.07
N ILE A 150 11.36 -38.18 -25.13
CA ILE A 150 12.18 -39.11 -25.92
C ILE A 150 12.91 -38.25 -26.96
#